data_AF-A0AAV9ES24-F1
#
_entry.id   AF-A0AAV9ES24-F1
#
_cell.length_a   1.000
_cell.length_b   1.000
_cell.length_c   1.000
_cell.angle_alpha   90.00
_cell.angle_beta   90.00
_cell.angle_gamma   90.00
#
_symmetry.space_group_name_H-M   'P 1'
#
loop_
_entity.id
_entity.type
_entity.pdbx_description
1 polymer ?
#
loop_
_entity_poly.entity_id
_entity_poly.type
_entity_poly.pdbx_seq_one_letter_code
_entity_poly.pdbx_strand_id
1 'polypeptide(L)'
;MAATFYNLGSSAGLKKLDEYLLTRSYISGYQASKDDISVYGALSSSPSSEYVNVSRWYKHIDALLRISGVSSEGAGVTIEGSAPSVEEAPPVSPPTADTKS
;
A
#
# COMPACT_ATOMS: atom_id res chain seq x y z
N MET A 1 -3.77 -5.60 15.58
CA MET A 1 -4.28 -4.56 14.64
C MET A 1 -3.23 -4.32 13.58
N ALA A 2 -3.65 -4.19 12.32
CA ALA A 2 -2.76 -3.78 11.24
C ALA A 2 -2.30 -2.33 11.47
N ALA A 3 -1.04 -2.03 11.18
CA ALA A 3 -0.55 -0.66 11.20
C ALA A 3 -1.12 0.10 10.00
N THR A 4 -1.45 1.37 10.19
CA THR A 4 -1.92 2.25 9.11
C THR A 4 -1.02 3.47 9.06
N PHE A 5 -0.46 3.73 7.88
CA PHE A 5 0.39 4.87 7.62
C PHE A 5 -0.27 5.79 6.59
N TYR A 6 -0.12 7.09 6.77
CA TYR A 6 -0.70 8.10 5.90
C TYR A 6 0.40 9.01 5.37
N ASN A 7 0.26 9.44 4.11
CA ASN A 7 1.13 10.45 3.49
C ASN A 7 2.64 10.16 3.63
N LEU A 8 3.10 8.97 3.22
CA LEU A 8 4.51 8.55 3.32
C LEU A 8 5.49 9.39 2.48
N GLY A 9 4.99 10.23 1.57
CA GLY A 9 5.81 11.25 0.88
C GLY A 9 6.06 12.53 1.68
N SER A 10 5.45 12.67 2.87
CA SER A 10 5.59 13.84 3.73
C SER A 10 6.51 13.56 4.91
N SER A 11 7.16 14.60 5.44
CA SER A 11 7.99 14.51 6.66
C SER A 11 7.22 13.96 7.86
N ALA A 12 5.96 14.35 8.04
CA ALA A 12 5.11 13.86 9.11
C ALA A 12 4.80 12.35 8.97
N GLY A 13 4.49 11.89 7.75
CA GLY A 13 4.26 10.48 7.47
C GLY A 13 5.51 9.64 7.67
N LEU A 14 6.67 10.11 7.19
CA LEU A 14 7.95 9.45 7.38
C LEU A 14 8.35 9.37 8.86
N LYS A 15 8.15 10.45 9.61
CA LYS A 15 8.39 10.45 11.07
C LYS A 15 7.54 9.40 11.77
N LYS A 16 6.26 9.28 11.39
CA LYS A 16 5.37 8.29 12.00
C LYS A 16 5.81 6.85 11.70
N LEU A 17 6.26 6.59 10.48
CA LEU A 17 6.82 5.30 10.09
C LEU A 17 8.14 5.02 10.82
N ASP A 18 8.99 6.03 11.01
CA ASP A 18 10.26 5.93 11.73
C ASP A 18 10.04 5.52 13.19
N GLU A 19 9.13 6.21 13.89
CA GLU A 19 8.73 5.89 15.26
C GLU A 19 8.15 4.47 15.38
N TYR A 20 7.38 4.04 14.37
CA TYR A 20 6.84 2.68 14.33
C TYR A 20 7.95 1.62 14.21
N LEU A 21 8.93 1.87 13.33
CA LEU A 21 10.06 0.98 13.05
C LEU A 21 11.17 1.04 14.12
N LEU A 22 11.09 1.97 15.08
CA LEU A 22 12.02 2.03 16.20
C LEU A 22 12.05 0.70 17.00
N THR A 23 10.90 0.05 17.16
CA THR A 23 10.76 -1.19 17.94
C THR A 23 10.56 -2.43 17.06
N ARG A 24 10.66 -2.28 15.74
CA ARG A 24 10.25 -3.30 14.76
C ARG A 24 11.25 -3.41 13.62
N SER A 25 11.43 -4.62 13.12
CA SER A 25 12.29 -4.85 11.95
C SER A 25 11.51 -4.94 10.65
N TYR A 26 10.19 -5.14 10.71
CA TYR A 26 9.29 -5.30 9.58
C TYR A 26 7.95 -4.60 9.88
N ILE A 27 7.16 -4.37 8.84
CA ILE A 27 5.83 -3.76 8.95
C ILE A 27 4.86 -4.68 9.69
N SER A 28 4.96 -5.99 9.46
CA SER A 28 4.21 -7.00 10.20
C SER A 28 5.05 -8.22 10.53
N GLY A 29 4.75 -8.86 11.66
CA GLY A 29 5.47 -10.04 12.13
C GLY A 29 6.97 -9.80 12.40
N TYR A 30 7.76 -10.85 12.17
CA TYR A 30 9.21 -10.89 12.42
C TYR A 30 10.02 -11.29 11.18
N GLN A 31 9.37 -11.37 10.02
CA GLN A 31 9.96 -11.74 8.74
C GLN A 31 9.40 -10.80 7.66
N ALA A 32 10.15 -10.63 6.56
CA ALA A 32 9.68 -9.83 5.43
C ALA A 32 8.36 -10.37 4.89
N SER A 33 7.43 -9.47 4.62
CA SER A 33 6.05 -9.80 4.25
C SER A 33 5.57 -8.93 3.07
N LYS A 34 4.36 -9.22 2.57
CA LYS A 34 3.70 -8.38 1.56
C LYS A 34 3.43 -6.95 2.06
N ASP A 35 3.29 -6.77 3.36
CA ASP A 35 3.09 -5.45 3.96
C ASP A 35 4.36 -4.60 3.81
N ASP A 36 5.55 -5.21 3.96
CA ASP A 36 6.82 -4.52 3.75
C ASP A 36 6.97 -4.05 2.29
N ILE A 37 6.62 -4.92 1.34
CA ILE A 37 6.67 -4.59 -0.10
C ILE A 37 5.71 -3.45 -0.42
N SER A 38 4.50 -3.47 0.17
CA SER A 38 3.47 -2.45 -0.06
C SER A 38 3.91 -1.08 0.48
N VAL A 39 4.47 -1.04 1.70
CA VAL A 39 4.99 0.20 2.28
C VAL A 39 6.25 0.66 1.54
N TYR A 40 7.12 -0.26 1.12
CA TYR A 40 8.33 0.06 0.37
C TYR A 40 7.98 0.70 -0.97
N GLY A 41 7.04 0.12 -1.72
CA GLY A 41 6.58 0.66 -3.01
C GLY A 41 5.83 1.99 -2.90
N ALA A 42 5.30 2.33 -1.71
CA ALA A 42 4.68 3.62 -1.46
C ALA A 42 5.70 4.77 -1.27
N LEU A 43 6.99 4.45 -1.09
CA LEU A 43 8.06 5.44 -1.00
C LEU A 43 8.62 5.71 -2.40
N SER A 44 8.65 6.98 -2.79
CA SER A 44 9.15 7.38 -4.13
C SER A 44 10.67 7.21 -4.30
N SER A 45 11.42 7.21 -3.19
CA SER A 45 12.88 7.13 -3.19
C SER A 45 13.41 6.73 -1.82
N SER A 46 14.73 6.49 -1.74
CA SER A 46 15.41 6.22 -0.47
C SER A 46 15.15 7.35 0.53
N PRO A 47 14.64 7.05 1.74
CA PRO A 47 14.45 8.04 2.79
C PRO A 47 15.76 8.72 3.20
N SER A 48 15.65 9.97 3.67
CA SER A 48 16.75 10.73 4.27
C SER A 48 17.30 10.03 5.51
N SER A 49 18.61 10.15 5.73
CA SER A 49 19.29 9.55 6.89
C SER A 49 18.85 10.09 8.24
N GLU A 50 18.07 11.18 8.27
CA GLU A 50 17.42 11.69 9.48
C GLU A 50 16.37 10.70 10.04
N TYR A 51 15.73 9.92 9.17
CA TYR A 51 14.79 8.86 9.54
C TYR A 51 15.56 7.54 9.60
N VAL A 52 16.33 7.36 10.67
CA VAL A 52 17.30 6.27 10.82
C VAL A 52 16.63 4.90 10.74
N ASN A 53 15.46 4.74 11.35
CA ASN A 53 14.76 3.45 11.42
C ASN A 53 14.13 3.10 10.07
N VAL A 54 13.52 4.08 9.39
CA VAL A 54 12.99 3.88 8.02
C VAL A 54 14.14 3.62 7.05
N SER A 55 15.24 4.37 7.14
CA SER A 55 16.42 4.19 6.28
C SER A 55 17.03 2.80 6.40
N ARG A 56 17.17 2.28 7.64
CA ARG A 56 17.64 0.91 7.90
C ARG A 56 16.70 -0.11 7.27
N TRP A 57 15.40 0.01 7.54
CA TRP A 57 14.39 -0.91 7.02
C TRP A 57 14.32 -0.88 5.50
N TYR A 58 14.28 0.31 4.88
CA TYR A 58 14.23 0.47 3.42
C TYR A 58 15.41 -0.23 2.73
N LYS A 59 16.64 -0.01 3.20
CA LYS A 59 17.84 -0.65 2.66
C LYS A 59 17.81 -2.17 2.81
N HIS A 60 17.26 -2.66 3.92
CA HIS A 60 17.09 -4.09 4.18
C HIS A 60 16.10 -4.73 3.20
N ILE A 61 14.91 -4.13 3.04
CA ILE A 61 13.91 -4.62 2.09
C ILE A 61 14.43 -4.53 0.65
N ASP A 62 15.07 -3.42 0.28
CA ASP A 62 15.71 -3.24 -1.04
C ASP A 62 16.72 -4.35 -1.36
N ALA A 63 17.57 -4.71 -0.40
CA ALA A 63 18.52 -5.80 -0.55
C ALA A 63 17.83 -7.16 -0.72
N LEU A 64 16.79 -7.45 0.05
CA LEU A 64 16.01 -8.69 -0.07
C LEU A 64 15.34 -8.82 -1.44
N LEU A 65 14.76 -7.72 -1.95
CA LEU A 65 14.14 -7.67 -3.27
C LEU A 65 15.18 -7.96 -4.36
N ARG A 66 16.33 -7.28 -4.30
CA ARG A 66 17.42 -7.46 -5.25
C ARG A 66 17.96 -8.90 -5.26
N ILE A 67 18.16 -9.51 -4.09
CA ILE A 67 18.62 -10.91 -3.97
C ILE A 67 17.58 -11.88 -4.55
N SER A 68 16.29 -11.56 -4.41
CA SER A 68 15.19 -12.36 -4.95
C SER A 68 15.02 -12.20 -6.47
N GLY A 69 15.84 -11.37 -7.12
CA GLY A 69 15.75 -11.08 -8.55
C GLY A 69 14.62 -10.13 -8.92
N VAL A 70 13.94 -9.51 -7.95
CA VAL A 70 12.92 -8.50 -8.21
C VAL A 70 13.59 -7.12 -8.20
N SER A 71 13.70 -6.53 -9.39
CA SER A 71 14.30 -5.20 -9.60
C SER A 71 13.19 -4.14 -9.57
N SER A 72 13.52 -2.94 -9.07
CA SER A 72 12.65 -1.76 -9.18
C SER A 72 12.50 -1.27 -10.62
N GLU A 73 13.45 -1.62 -11.50
CA GLU A 73 13.37 -1.30 -12.92
C GLU A 73 12.47 -2.31 -13.64
N GLY A 74 11.18 -2.04 -13.63
CA GLY A 74 10.18 -2.79 -14.41
C GLY A 74 10.06 -2.27 -15.83
N ALA A 75 9.66 -3.11 -16.78
CA ALA A 75 9.45 -2.75 -18.19
C ALA A 75 8.26 -1.80 -18.45
N GLY A 76 7.69 -1.17 -17.41
CA GLY A 76 6.56 -0.25 -17.55
C GLY A 76 5.25 -0.91 -17.96
N VAL A 77 4.95 -2.11 -17.43
CA VAL A 77 3.69 -2.82 -17.70
C VAL A 77 2.51 -1.91 -17.34
N THR A 78 1.79 -1.46 -18.37
CA THR A 78 0.55 -0.72 -18.24
C THR A 78 -0.60 -1.72 -18.32
N ILE A 79 -1.33 -1.89 -17.23
CA ILE A 79 -2.54 -2.73 -17.21
C ILE A 79 -3.72 -1.84 -17.59
N GLU A 80 -4.09 -1.82 -18.86
CA GLU A 80 -5.36 -1.24 -19.28
C GLU A 80 -6.50 -2.20 -18.94
N GLY A 81 -7.45 -1.76 -18.11
CA GLY A 81 -8.72 -2.48 -17.91
C GLY A 81 -9.02 -3.06 -16.53
N SER A 82 -8.45 -2.55 -15.43
CA SER A 82 -8.99 -2.87 -14.09
C SER A 82 -10.20 -1.98 -13.77
N ALA A 83 -11.31 -2.20 -14.48
CA ALA A 83 -12.62 -1.72 -14.05
C ALA A 83 -13.16 -2.67 -12.96
N PRO A 84 -13.63 -2.18 -11.79
CA PRO A 84 -14.59 -2.96 -11.04
C PRO A 84 -15.89 -2.94 -11.84
N SER A 85 -16.21 -4.07 -12.48
CA SER A 85 -17.56 -4.37 -12.90
C SER A 85 -18.42 -4.57 -11.64
N VAL A 86 -18.96 -3.48 -11.11
CA VAL A 86 -20.31 -3.48 -10.53
C VAL A 86 -21.02 -2.26 -11.10
N GLU A 87 -21.84 -2.55 -12.08
CA GLU A 87 -22.88 -1.70 -12.64
C GLU A 87 -23.87 -1.35 -11.53
N GLU A 88 -23.79 -0.10 -11.04
CA GLU A 88 -24.89 0.56 -10.34
C GLU A 88 -25.76 1.26 -11.39
N ALA A 89 -26.99 0.76 -11.58
CA ALA A 89 -28.10 1.47 -12.22
C ALA A 89 -29.44 0.83 -11.77
N PRO A 90 -30.58 1.54 -11.84
CA PRO A 90 -31.16 2.44 -10.83
C PRO A 90 -32.42 1.84 -10.15
N PRO A 91 -33.09 2.53 -9.19
CA PRO A 91 -34.27 2.01 -8.49
C PRO A 91 -35.49 1.94 -9.42
N VAL A 92 -36.03 0.75 -9.63
CA VAL A 92 -37.33 0.57 -10.29
C VAL A 92 -38.44 0.98 -9.30
N SER A 93 -39.13 2.06 -9.64
CA SER A 93 -40.33 2.54 -8.93
C SER A 93 -41.49 1.53 -9.04
N PRO A 94 -42.41 1.47 -8.04
CA PRO A 94 -43.47 0.47 -8.00
C PRO A 94 -44.66 0.84 -8.92
N PRO A 95 -45.33 -0.13 -9.56
CA PRO A 95 -46.66 0.11 -10.12
C PRO A 95 -47.73 0.02 -9.03
N THR A 96 -48.51 1.08 -8.88
CA THR A 96 -49.76 1.12 -8.10
C THR A 96 -50.88 0.34 -8.80
N ALA A 97 -51.52 -0.54 -8.02
CA ALA A 97 -52.93 -0.99 -8.03
C ALA A 97 -53.71 -1.11 -9.35
N ASP A 98 -54.25 -2.32 -9.62
CA ASP A 98 -55.68 -2.47 -9.91
C ASP A 98 -56.14 -3.92 -9.62
N THR A 99 -57.17 -4.10 -8.79
CA THR A 99 -58.08 -5.24 -8.85
C THR A 99 -59.43 -4.79 -8.32
N LYS A 100 -60.30 -4.38 -9.25
CA LYS A 100 -61.76 -4.44 -9.10
C LYS A 100 -62.36 -5.15 -10.29
N SER A 101 -62.92 -6.33 -10.05
CA SER A 101 -64.18 -6.84 -10.63
C SER A 101 -64.57 -8.13 -9.92
#